data_AF-A0A259D423-F1
#
_entry.id   AF-A0A259D423-F1
#
_cell.length_a   1.000
_cell.length_b   1.000
_cell.length_c   1.000
_cell.angle_alpha   90.00
_cell.angle_beta   90.00
_cell.angle_gamma   90.00
#
_symmetry.space_group_name_H-M   'P 1'
#
loop_
_entity.id
_entity.type
_entity.pdbx_description
1 polymer ?
#
loop_
_entity_poly.entity_id
_entity_poly.type
_entity_poly.pdbx_seq_one_letter_code
_entity_poly.pdbx_strand_id
1 'polypeptide(L)'
;CFAIPRLSWYCGRFIRHSGWNPDYVDRLFKRGTARFSDDLVHERLIPNGQVAKLENPMLHYSFMNYSQVLQKLDRYSTASAEQAFAKGKKSSPLKAVLHGIWAFTRTYFIRLGFLDGPQGFALAISNGQGTYYRYMKLWQLHQEAANNPHHGK
;
A
#
# COMPACT_ATOMS: atom_id res chain seq x y z
N CYS A 1 -15.43 -1.52 -19.17
CA CYS A 1 -14.24 -0.99 -18.48
C CYS A 1 -13.07 -1.93 -18.77
N PHE A 2 -11.83 -1.45 -18.76
CA PHE A 2 -10.65 -2.29 -18.94
C PHE A 2 -9.69 -2.18 -17.76
N ALA A 3 -9.31 -3.34 -17.23
CA ALA A 3 -8.25 -3.51 -16.27
C ALA A 3 -6.93 -3.71 -17.00
N ILE A 4 -5.92 -2.90 -16.66
CA ILE A 4 -4.61 -2.92 -17.30
C ILE A 4 -3.59 -3.42 -16.29
N PRO A 5 -2.77 -4.45 -16.61
CA PRO A 5 -1.70 -4.87 -15.71
C PRO A 5 -0.61 -3.80 -15.68
N ARG A 6 -0.04 -3.56 -14.49
CA ARG A 6 1.09 -2.65 -14.31
C ARG A 6 2.38 -3.42 -14.15
N LEU A 7 3.41 -2.99 -14.87
CA LEU A 7 4.79 -3.37 -14.58
C LEU A 7 5.47 -2.20 -13.88
N SER A 8 5.64 -2.32 -12.57
CA SER A 8 6.05 -1.20 -11.73
C SER A 8 7.58 -1.11 -11.60
N TRP A 9 8.12 0.09 -11.82
CA TRP A 9 9.52 0.43 -11.60
C TRP A 9 9.79 0.80 -10.15
N TYR A 10 10.85 0.20 -9.58
CA TYR A 10 11.32 0.45 -8.24
C TYR A 10 12.84 0.61 -8.27
N CYS A 11 13.31 1.85 -8.10
CA CYS A 11 14.72 2.19 -7.87
C CYS A 11 15.69 1.47 -8.83
N GLY A 12 15.44 1.57 -10.14
CA GLY A 12 16.34 1.02 -11.17
C GLY A 12 15.88 -0.30 -11.78
N ARG A 13 14.77 -0.90 -11.33
CA ARG A 13 14.31 -2.21 -11.82
C ARG A 13 12.80 -2.30 -11.94
N PHE A 14 12.32 -2.98 -12.99
CA PHE A 14 10.93 -3.43 -13.06
C PHE A 14 10.73 -4.67 -12.17
N ILE A 15 9.77 -4.57 -11.24
CA ILE A 15 9.47 -5.60 -10.26
C ILE A 15 8.48 -6.61 -10.84
N ARG A 16 8.86 -7.90 -10.83
CA ARG A 16 8.04 -9.00 -11.37
C ARG A 16 7.50 -9.93 -10.30
N HIS A 17 8.02 -9.85 -9.09
CA HIS A 17 7.58 -10.61 -7.93
C HIS A 17 7.18 -9.64 -6.81
N SER A 18 7.42 -9.97 -5.54
CA SER A 18 7.13 -9.10 -4.39
C SER A 18 5.64 -8.73 -4.23
N GLY A 19 4.75 -9.44 -4.94
CA GLY A 19 3.31 -9.19 -4.97
C GLY A 19 2.88 -8.00 -5.81
N TRP A 20 3.77 -7.47 -6.66
CA TRP A 20 3.53 -6.31 -7.53
C TRP A 20 3.16 -6.68 -8.97
N ASN A 21 3.14 -7.98 -9.30
CA ASN A 21 2.81 -8.45 -10.64
C ASN A 21 2.09 -9.82 -10.57
N PRO A 22 1.05 -10.06 -11.40
CA PRO A 22 0.32 -9.06 -12.17
C PRO A 22 -0.51 -8.14 -11.26
N ASP A 23 -0.40 -6.83 -11.46
CA ASP A 23 -1.12 -5.80 -10.70
C ASP A 23 -2.09 -5.06 -11.62
N TYR A 24 -3.32 -5.57 -11.67
CA TYR A 24 -4.39 -5.01 -12.51
C TYR A 24 -5.01 -3.78 -11.87
N VAL A 25 -5.13 -2.70 -12.65
CA VAL A 25 -5.86 -1.49 -12.25
C VAL A 25 -6.92 -1.12 -13.28
N ASP A 26 -8.09 -0.75 -12.78
CA ASP A 26 -9.18 -0.19 -13.58
C ASP A 26 -8.84 1.26 -13.95
N ARG A 27 -8.27 1.44 -15.15
CA ARG A 27 -7.75 2.73 -15.61
C ARG A 27 -8.37 3.23 -16.91
N LEU A 28 -8.94 2.34 -17.72
CA LEU A 28 -9.53 2.69 -19.01
C LEU A 28 -11.04 2.43 -18.98
N PHE A 29 -11.81 3.51 -18.94
CA PHE A 29 -13.27 3.46 -18.84
C PHE A 29 -13.91 4.62 -19.60
N LYS A 30 -15.18 4.48 -19.97
CA LYS A 30 -15.94 5.55 -20.61
C LYS A 30 -16.38 6.55 -19.54
N ARG A 31 -16.26 7.85 -19.83
CA ARG A 31 -16.72 8.91 -18.91
C ARG A 31 -18.18 8.67 -18.53
N GLY A 32 -18.51 8.81 -17.25
CA GLY A 32 -19.86 8.57 -16.72
C GLY A 32 -20.21 7.11 -16.43
N THR A 33 -19.32 6.15 -16.71
CA THR A 33 -19.57 4.72 -16.45
C THR A 33 -18.78 4.16 -15.26
N ALA A 34 -18.20 5.02 -14.44
CA ALA A 34 -17.47 4.62 -13.23
C ALA A 34 -17.38 5.79 -12.24
N ARG A 35 -17.18 5.47 -10.96
CA ARG A 35 -16.93 6.43 -9.87
C ARG A 35 -15.73 6.01 -9.04
N PHE A 36 -15.13 6.92 -8.28
CA PHE A 36 -14.13 6.55 -7.29
C PHE A 36 -14.79 6.04 -5.99
N SER A 37 -14.08 5.19 -5.25
CA SER A 37 -14.47 4.80 -3.89
C SER A 37 -14.21 5.92 -2.90
N ASP A 38 -14.89 5.89 -1.76
CA ASP A 38 -14.77 6.90 -0.70
C ASP A 38 -13.56 6.65 0.23
N ASP A 39 -12.55 5.90 -0.25
CA ASP A 39 -11.36 5.54 0.53
C ASP A 39 -10.35 6.71 0.53
N LEU A 40 -9.95 7.23 1.70
CA LEU A 40 -9.00 8.37 1.80
C LEU A 40 -7.60 8.09 1.20
N VAL A 41 -7.21 6.82 1.09
CA VAL A 41 -6.02 6.37 0.37
C VAL A 41 -6.34 5.10 -0.38
N HIS A 42 -5.74 4.94 -1.56
CA HIS A 42 -6.04 3.87 -2.50
C HIS A 42 -7.49 3.90 -3.01
N GLU A 43 -8.00 5.09 -3.36
CA GLU A 43 -9.24 5.21 -4.14
C GLU A 43 -9.21 4.25 -5.32
N ARG A 44 -10.25 3.42 -5.40
CA ARG A 44 -10.43 2.47 -6.50
C ARG A 44 -11.53 2.97 -7.40
N LEU A 45 -11.33 2.76 -8.69
CA LEU A 45 -12.40 2.96 -9.64
C LEU A 45 -13.43 1.84 -9.45
N ILE A 46 -14.70 2.21 -9.35
CA ILE A 46 -15.85 1.31 -9.27
C ILE A 46 -16.58 1.42 -10.61
N PRO A 47 -16.34 0.50 -11.56
CA PRO A 47 -16.99 0.51 -12.86
C PRO A 47 -18.43 -0.01 -12.79
N ASN A 48 -19.30 0.62 -13.58
CA ASN A 48 -20.67 0.14 -13.80
C ASN A 48 -20.64 -0.90 -14.93
N GLY A 49 -20.58 -2.19 -14.57
CA GLY A 49 -20.63 -3.31 -15.51
C GLY A 49 -19.32 -4.10 -15.62
N GLN A 50 -19.21 -4.92 -16.68
CA GLN A 50 -18.10 -5.86 -16.83
C GLN A 50 -16.76 -5.16 -17.11
N VAL A 51 -15.70 -5.73 -16.53
CA VAL A 51 -14.31 -5.31 -16.71
C VAL A 51 -13.58 -6.37 -17.54
N ALA A 52 -13.11 -5.99 -18.72
CA ALA A 52 -12.21 -6.82 -19.53
C ALA A 52 -10.75 -6.60 -19.10
N LYS A 53 -9.89 -7.61 -19.23
CA LYS A 53 -8.46 -7.50 -18.88
C LYS A 53 -7.63 -7.35 -20.15
N LEU A 54 -6.74 -6.35 -20.17
CA LEU A 54 -5.71 -6.26 -21.20
C LEU A 54 -4.53 -7.17 -20.84
N GLU A 55 -3.84 -7.67 -21.86
CA GLU A 55 -2.70 -8.58 -21.69
C GLU A 55 -1.38 -7.83 -21.50
N ASN A 56 -1.19 -6.75 -22.28
CA ASN A 56 0.06 -6.00 -22.29
C ASN A 56 0.14 -5.03 -21.10
N PRO A 57 1.25 -5.04 -20.35
CA PRO A 57 1.39 -4.18 -19.19
C PRO A 57 1.67 -2.73 -19.57
N MET A 58 1.06 -1.81 -18.82
CA MET A 58 1.46 -0.42 -18.79
C MET A 58 2.69 -0.28 -17.88
N LEU A 59 3.73 0.40 -18.38
CA LEU A 59 4.91 0.73 -17.57
C LEU A 59 4.52 1.78 -16.52
N HIS A 60 4.82 1.49 -15.26
CA HIS A 60 4.43 2.33 -14.14
C HIS A 60 5.65 2.74 -13.33
N TYR A 61 6.16 3.95 -13.59
CA TYR A 61 7.33 4.51 -12.92
C TYR A 61 7.00 4.96 -11.49
N SER A 62 6.92 3.98 -10.58
CA SER A 62 6.38 4.18 -9.23
C SER A 62 7.35 4.92 -8.32
N PHE A 63 8.63 4.52 -8.35
CA PHE A 63 9.68 5.07 -7.49
C PHE A 63 10.99 5.16 -8.25
N MET A 64 11.50 6.38 -8.41
CA MET A 64 12.76 6.64 -9.09
C MET A 64 13.96 6.47 -8.16
N ASN A 65 13.78 6.70 -6.87
CA ASN A 65 14.82 6.59 -5.85
C ASN A 65 14.24 6.25 -4.47
N TYR A 66 15.11 5.89 -3.52
CA TYR A 66 14.71 5.50 -2.17
C TYR A 66 14.14 6.64 -1.33
N SER A 67 14.50 7.90 -1.60
CA SER A 67 13.89 9.05 -0.92
C SER A 67 12.39 9.14 -1.20
N GLN A 68 11.96 8.89 -2.45
CA GLN A 68 10.54 8.80 -2.79
C GLN A 68 9.83 7.64 -2.07
N VAL A 69 10.53 6.51 -1.88
CA VAL A 69 10.00 5.37 -1.13
C VAL A 69 9.72 5.77 0.32
N LEU A 70 10.69 6.39 0.99
CA LEU A 70 10.56 6.83 2.39
C LEU A 70 9.44 7.87 2.56
N GLN A 71 9.38 8.88 1.70
CA GLN A 71 8.30 9.89 1.73
C GLN A 71 6.92 9.27 1.58
N LYS A 72 6.77 8.31 0.64
CA LYS A 72 5.48 7.65 0.43
C LYS A 72 5.14 6.73 1.59
N LEU A 73 6.11 6.00 2.13
CA LEU A 73 5.96 5.12 3.28
C LEU A 73 5.43 5.90 4.49
N ASP A 74 6.03 7.06 4.78
CA ASP A 74 5.59 7.90 5.88
C ASP A 74 4.14 8.38 5.69
N ARG A 75 3.85 9.01 4.54
CA ARG A 75 2.51 9.50 4.21
C ARG A 75 1.45 8.40 4.25
N TYR A 76 1.73 7.24 3.64
CA TYR A 76 0.73 6.16 3.53
C TYR A 76 0.53 5.43 4.86
N SER A 77 1.58 5.28 5.67
CA SER A 77 1.45 4.71 7.01
C SER A 77 0.64 5.61 7.94
N THR A 78 0.81 6.94 7.84
CA THR A 78 -0.01 7.94 8.56
C THR A 78 -1.47 7.83 8.15
N ALA A 79 -1.79 7.99 6.87
CA ALA A 79 -3.17 7.93 6.39
C ALA A 79 -3.86 6.59 6.73
N SER A 80 -3.11 5.48 6.65
CA SER A 80 -3.64 4.16 7.03
C SER A 80 -3.90 4.03 8.53
N ALA A 81 -3.08 4.67 9.37
CA ALA A 81 -3.27 4.69 10.81
C ALA A 81 -4.51 5.50 11.18
N GLU A 82 -4.68 6.68 10.60
CA GLU A 82 -5.86 7.54 10.79
C GLU A 82 -7.15 6.84 10.37
N GLN A 83 -7.17 6.21 9.19
CA GLN A 83 -8.32 5.41 8.76
C GLN A 83 -8.63 4.24 9.71
N ALA A 84 -7.59 3.57 10.22
CA ALA A 84 -7.77 2.47 11.14
C ALA A 84 -8.30 2.97 12.49
N PHE A 85 -7.83 4.12 12.95
CA PHE A 85 -8.28 4.79 14.16
C PHE A 85 -9.75 5.21 14.06
N ALA A 86 -10.15 5.86 12.95
CA ALA A 86 -11.55 6.20 12.67
C ALA A 86 -12.48 4.98 12.62
N LYS A 87 -11.95 3.81 12.23
CA LYS A 87 -12.66 2.51 12.25
C LYS A 87 -12.62 1.81 13.62
N GLY A 88 -12.15 2.48 14.67
CA GLY A 88 -12.07 1.93 16.03
C GLY A 88 -11.02 0.83 16.22
N LYS A 89 -10.10 0.62 15.28
CA LYS A 89 -9.05 -0.40 15.39
C LYS A 89 -8.04 0.01 16.44
N LYS A 90 -7.45 -0.99 17.12
CA LYS A 90 -6.42 -0.79 18.16
C LYS A 90 -5.13 -1.51 17.77
N SER A 91 -4.01 -1.01 18.30
CA SER A 91 -2.67 -1.55 18.09
C SER A 91 -1.83 -1.49 19.37
N SER A 92 -0.68 -2.16 19.36
CA SER A 92 0.37 -2.07 20.37
C SER A 92 1.74 -2.20 19.71
N PRO A 93 2.84 -1.79 20.36
CA PRO A 93 4.18 -1.93 19.78
C PRO A 93 4.54 -3.35 19.36
N LEU A 94 4.20 -4.36 20.18
CA LEU A 94 4.41 -5.77 19.84
C LEU A 94 3.62 -6.17 18.57
N LYS A 95 2.34 -5.77 18.49
CA LYS A 95 1.53 -6.04 17.29
C LYS A 95 2.13 -5.37 16.06
N ALA A 96 2.66 -4.15 16.19
CA ALA A 96 3.31 -3.45 15.09
C ALA A 96 4.53 -4.20 14.57
N VAL A 97 5.41 -4.68 15.46
CA VAL A 97 6.58 -5.50 15.09
C VAL A 97 6.16 -6.79 14.40
N LEU A 98 5.22 -7.54 14.98
CA LEU A 98 4.74 -8.80 14.41
C LEU A 98 4.12 -8.60 13.02
N HIS A 99 3.31 -7.55 12.83
CA HIS A 99 2.75 -7.21 11.52
C HIS A 99 3.83 -6.78 10.52
N GLY A 100 4.85 -6.03 10.96
CA GLY A 100 5.98 -5.63 10.13
C GLY A 100 6.81 -6.83 9.65
N ILE A 101 7.18 -7.74 10.57
CA ILE A 101 7.90 -8.98 10.25
C ILE A 101 7.08 -9.83 9.28
N TRP A 102 5.79 -10.02 9.56
CA TRP A 102 4.91 -10.76 8.66
C TRP A 102 4.83 -10.15 7.26
N ALA A 103 4.70 -8.83 7.16
CA ALA A 103 4.65 -8.14 5.88
C ALA A 103 5.95 -8.29 5.07
N PHE A 104 7.11 -8.23 5.74
CA PHE A 104 8.40 -8.54 5.14
C PHE A 104 8.44 -9.99 4.65
N THR A 105 8.18 -10.96 5.54
CA THR A 105 8.26 -12.40 5.23
C THR A 105 7.34 -12.77 4.08
N ARG A 106 6.11 -12.25 4.09
CA ARG A 106 5.16 -12.45 3.00
C ARG A 106 5.67 -11.87 1.69
N THR A 107 6.24 -10.67 1.71
CA THR A 107 6.73 -10.02 0.47
C THR A 107 7.95 -10.74 -0.08
N TYR A 108 8.91 -11.07 0.78
CA TYR A 108 10.20 -11.62 0.36
C TYR A 108 10.11 -13.10 0.03
N PHE A 109 9.57 -13.93 0.92
CA PHE A 109 9.55 -15.39 0.74
C PHE A 109 8.29 -15.87 0.03
N ILE A 110 7.10 -15.50 0.52
CA ILE A 110 5.82 -16.03 -0.02
C ILE A 110 5.53 -15.46 -1.41
N ARG A 111 5.84 -14.18 -1.63
CA ARG A 111 5.67 -13.52 -2.92
C ARG A 111 6.93 -13.53 -3.77
N LEU A 112 7.90 -14.38 -3.43
CA LEU A 112 9.13 -14.61 -4.19
C LEU A 112 9.92 -13.32 -4.49
N GLY A 113 9.86 -12.33 -3.60
CA GLY A 113 10.57 -11.06 -3.79
C GLY A 113 12.09 -11.22 -3.92
N PHE A 114 12.67 -12.29 -3.39
CA PHE A 114 14.09 -12.60 -3.60
C PHE A 114 14.47 -12.79 -5.09
N LEU A 115 13.52 -13.15 -5.96
CA LEU A 115 13.73 -13.24 -7.42
C LEU A 115 13.86 -11.87 -8.10
N ASP A 116 13.49 -10.78 -7.42
CA ASP A 116 13.73 -9.42 -7.88
C ASP A 116 15.10 -8.87 -7.42
N GLY A 117 15.95 -9.70 -6.79
CA GLY A 117 17.31 -9.34 -6.38
C GLY A 117 17.35 -8.29 -5.26
N PRO A 118 18.38 -7.41 -5.24
CA PRO A 118 18.52 -6.38 -4.20
C PRO A 118 17.29 -5.46 -4.08
N GLN A 119 16.66 -5.10 -5.20
CA GLN A 119 15.45 -4.28 -5.20
C GLN A 119 14.25 -5.01 -4.57
N GLY A 120 14.15 -6.33 -4.75
CA GLY A 120 13.12 -7.14 -4.10
C GLY A 120 13.27 -7.18 -2.59
N PHE A 121 14.50 -7.32 -2.10
CA PHE A 121 14.81 -7.24 -0.68
C PHE A 121 14.50 -5.85 -0.11
N ALA A 122 14.96 -4.78 -0.77
CA ALA A 122 14.69 -3.41 -0.36
C ALA A 122 13.18 -3.12 -0.33
N LEU A 123 12.42 -3.60 -1.33
CA LEU A 123 10.97 -3.48 -1.38
C LEU A 123 10.29 -4.24 -0.23
N ALA A 124 10.75 -5.45 0.09
CA ALA A 124 10.22 -6.20 1.22
C ALA A 124 10.46 -5.48 2.55
N ILE A 125 11.63 -4.87 2.75
CA ILE A 125 11.92 -4.02 3.92
C ILE A 125 10.95 -2.85 3.96
N SER A 126 10.78 -2.12 2.85
CA SER A 126 9.86 -0.97 2.81
C SER A 126 8.41 -1.35 3.11
N ASN A 127 7.94 -2.52 2.62
CA ASN A 127 6.60 -3.03 2.96
C ASN A 127 6.48 -3.38 4.46
N GLY A 128 7.52 -3.99 5.03
CA GLY A 128 7.60 -4.30 6.46
C GLY A 128 7.55 -3.03 7.30
N GLN A 129 8.40 -2.05 7.00
CA GLN A 129 8.45 -0.74 7.65
C GLN A 129 7.13 0.01 7.54
N GLY A 130 6.52 0.07 6.35
CA GLY A 130 5.24 0.75 6.16
C GLY A 130 4.13 0.14 7.00
N THR A 131 4.11 -1.19 7.11
CA THR A 131 3.17 -1.91 7.98
C THR A 131 3.46 -1.63 9.46
N TYR A 132 4.72 -1.74 9.88
CA TYR A 132 5.15 -1.44 11.24
C TYR A 132 4.72 -0.02 11.66
N TYR A 133 5.07 1.00 10.86
CA TYR A 133 4.76 2.39 11.17
C TYR A 133 3.26 2.68 11.16
N ARG A 134 2.47 2.03 10.29
CA ARG A 134 1.00 2.14 10.35
C ARG A 134 0.47 1.72 11.73
N TYR A 135 0.95 0.59 12.25
CA TYR A 135 0.48 0.07 13.53
C TYR A 135 1.08 0.82 14.73
N MET A 136 2.30 1.35 14.63
CA MET A 136 2.88 2.23 15.64
C MET A 136 2.15 3.57 15.73
N LYS A 137 1.90 4.22 14.60
CA LYS A 137 1.12 5.47 14.53
C LYS A 137 -0.30 5.27 15.02
N LEU A 138 -0.94 4.13 14.71
CA LEU A 138 -2.25 3.81 15.26
C LEU A 138 -2.23 3.69 16.79
N TRP A 139 -1.20 3.07 17.36
CA TRP A 139 -1.03 3.01 18.81
C TRP A 139 -0.83 4.43 19.40
N GLN A 140 0.01 5.25 18.77
CA GLN A 140 0.26 6.63 19.17
C GLN A 140 -1.04 7.46 19.19
N LEU A 141 -1.88 7.38 18.16
CA LEU A 141 -3.18 8.08 18.11
C LEU A 141 -4.09 7.73 19.30
N HIS A 142 -4.11 6.46 19.74
CA HIS A 142 -4.87 6.06 20.93
C HIS A 142 -4.29 6.64 22.23
N GLN A 143 -2.96 6.74 22.33
CA GLN A 143 -2.31 7.35 23.49
C GLN A 143 -2.63 8.85 23.56
N GLU A 144 -2.55 9.55 22.43
CA GLU A 144 -2.88 10.98 22.33
C GLU A 144 -4.35 11.24 22.68
N ALA A 145 -5.28 10.43 22.17
CA ALA A 145 -6.70 10.54 22.48
C ALA A 145 -7.01 10.26 23.97
N ALA A 146 -6.32 9.29 24.58
CA ALA A 146 -6.47 9.00 26.01
C ALA A 146 -5.91 10.13 26.90
N ASN A 147 -4.83 10.78 26.44
CA ASN A 147 -4.17 11.86 27.16
C ASN A 147 -4.84 13.23 26.94
N ASN A 148 -5.75 13.37 25.97
CA ASN A 148 -6.46 14.62 25.68
C ASN A 148 -7.98 14.40 25.48
N PRO A 149 -8.76 14.23 26.58
CA PRO A 149 -10.18 13.89 26.52
C PRO A 149 -11.11 14.99 25.96
N HIS A 150 -10.58 16.18 25.61
CA HIS A 150 -11.38 17.33 25.18
C HIS A 150 -11.55 17.49 23.65
N HIS A 151 -11.02 16.59 22.82
CA HIS A 151 -11.19 16.63 21.35
C HIS A 151 -12.37 15.80 20.82
N GLY A 152 -13.23 15.30 21.70
CA GLY A 152 -14.43 14.53 21.35
C GLY A 152 -15.74 15.24 21.76
N LYS A 153 -16.01 16.41 21.19
CA LYS A 153 -17.36 16.99 21.10
C LYS A 153 -17.53 17.67 19.75
#